data_AF-A0A7C7DN42-F1
#
_entry.id   AF-A0A7C7DN42-F1
#
_cell.length_a   1.000
_cell.length_b   1.000
_cell.length_c   1.000
_cell.angle_alpha   90.00
_cell.angle_beta   90.00
_cell.angle_gamma   90.00
#
_symmetry.space_group_name_H-M   'P 1'
#
loop_
_entity.id
_entity.type
_entity.pdbx_description
1 polymer ?
#
loop_
_entity_poly.entity_id
_entity_poly.type
_entity_poly.pdbx_seq_one_letter_code
_entity_poly.pdbx_strand_id
1 'polypeptide(L)'
;ALASLDALTSISLAALVITIGIDLGKNRHTWIWLRRAGIRVVLLPGLVVIGTLAGSLAAGFLAGIPANESLAVGAGFGWYSLSGALLSKIYRADTGALAFLANVARELGAVVLMPLIARCGLKATVVAPGGATTMDTTLPLILRLTDHETAVLGLANGIVLTILVPLLVPILIGLR
;
A
#
# COMPACT_ATOMS: atom_id res chain seq x y z
N ALA A 1 -8.81 -3.69 -31.94
CA ALA A 1 -8.47 -2.38 -31.34
C ALA A 1 -8.38 -2.48 -29.82
N LEU A 2 -9.47 -2.82 -29.10
CA LEU A 2 -9.44 -2.99 -27.63
C LEU A 2 -8.54 -4.16 -27.19
N ALA A 3 -8.71 -5.36 -27.76
CA ALA A 3 -7.87 -6.52 -27.44
C ALA A 3 -6.36 -6.32 -27.72
N SER A 4 -6.01 -5.51 -28.74
CA SER A 4 -4.62 -5.16 -29.05
C SER A 4 -4.04 -4.13 -28.06
N LEU A 5 -4.88 -3.23 -27.52
CA LEU A 5 -4.48 -2.29 -26.48
C LEU A 5 -4.27 -3.02 -25.14
N ASP A 6 -5.17 -3.96 -24.79
CA ASP A 6 -5.05 -4.78 -23.57
C ASP A 6 -3.80 -5.66 -23.60
N ALA A 7 -3.47 -6.24 -24.76
CA ALA A 7 -2.24 -6.99 -24.93
C ALA A 7 -1.00 -6.09 -24.78
N LEU A 8 -1.02 -4.89 -25.37
CA LEU A 8 0.10 -3.95 -25.29
C LEU A 8 0.35 -3.49 -23.85
N THR A 9 -0.70 -3.12 -23.11
CA THR A 9 -0.58 -2.70 -21.70
C THR A 9 -0.08 -3.84 -20.82
N SER A 10 -0.57 -5.06 -21.02
CA SER A 10 -0.13 -6.25 -20.29
C SER A 10 1.35 -6.55 -20.55
N ILE A 11 1.80 -6.47 -21.81
CA ILE A 11 3.21 -6.66 -22.17
C ILE A 11 4.09 -5.55 -21.60
N SER A 12 3.66 -4.29 -21.67
CA SER A 12 4.39 -3.17 -21.08
C SER A 12 4.52 -3.30 -19.56
N LEU A 13 3.45 -3.70 -18.86
CA LEU A 13 3.48 -3.92 -17.42
C LEU A 13 4.41 -5.10 -17.08
N ALA A 14 4.32 -6.21 -17.83
CA ALA A 14 5.22 -7.34 -17.65
C ALA A 14 6.69 -6.94 -17.87
N ALA A 15 6.99 -6.17 -18.92
CA ALA A 15 8.33 -5.67 -19.19
C ALA A 15 8.83 -4.75 -18.06
N LEU A 16 7.98 -3.87 -17.52
CA LEU A 16 8.30 -3.00 -16.39
C LEU A 16 8.65 -3.82 -15.14
N VAL A 17 7.79 -4.77 -14.76
CA VAL A 17 8.00 -5.64 -13.59
C VAL A 17 9.28 -6.47 -13.74
N ILE A 18 9.52 -7.03 -14.93
CA ILE A 18 10.76 -7.79 -15.22
C ILE A 18 11.98 -6.87 -15.12
N THR A 19 11.93 -5.67 -15.68
CA THR A 19 13.07 -4.74 -15.69
C THR A 19 13.41 -4.29 -14.27
N ILE A 20 12.42 -3.90 -13.48
CA ILE A 20 12.58 -3.55 -12.06
C ILE A 20 13.08 -4.76 -11.26
N GLY A 21 12.55 -5.95 -11.54
CA GLY A 21 12.99 -7.20 -10.91
C GLY A 21 14.45 -7.54 -11.19
N ILE A 22 14.92 -7.36 -12.44
CA ILE A 22 16.32 -7.55 -12.82
C ILE A 22 17.21 -6.50 -12.14
N ASP A 23 16.77 -5.24 -12.09
CA ASP A 23 17.52 -4.14 -11.47
C ASP A 23 17.72 -4.37 -9.96
N LEU A 24 16.64 -4.74 -9.25
CA LEU A 24 16.70 -5.13 -7.84
C LEU A 24 17.53 -6.41 -7.64
N GLY A 25 17.41 -7.39 -8.55
CA GLY A 25 18.06 -8.69 -8.49
C GLY A 25 19.58 -8.65 -8.68
N LYS A 26 20.09 -7.72 -9.51
CA LYS A 26 21.53 -7.57 -9.78
C LYS A 26 22.33 -7.12 -8.55
N ASN A 27 21.68 -6.47 -7.58
CA ASN A 27 22.35 -5.98 -6.40
C ASN A 27 22.48 -7.07 -5.32
N ARG A 28 23.59 -7.81 -5.34
CA ARG A 28 23.90 -8.85 -4.32
C ARG A 28 23.88 -8.30 -2.89
N HIS A 29 24.20 -7.01 -2.70
CA HIS A 29 24.15 -6.38 -1.38
C HIS A 29 22.71 -6.32 -0.85
N THR A 30 21.74 -6.02 -1.71
CA THR A 30 20.31 -5.97 -1.37
C THR A 30 19.77 -7.32 -0.88
N TRP A 31 20.20 -8.44 -1.47
CA TRP A 31 19.79 -9.78 -1.03
C TRP A 31 20.40 -10.18 0.31
N ILE A 32 21.67 -9.84 0.53
CA ILE A 32 22.35 -10.04 1.81
C ILE A 32 21.69 -9.16 2.88
N TRP A 33 21.37 -7.92 2.53
CA TRP A 33 20.63 -7.00 3.38
C TRP A 33 19.25 -7.53 3.72
N LEU A 34 18.47 -8.05 2.76
CA LEU A 34 17.14 -8.61 3.01
C LEU A 34 17.19 -9.76 4.01
N ARG A 35 18.18 -10.66 3.88
CA ARG A 35 18.41 -11.74 4.84
C ARG A 35 18.82 -11.23 6.23
N ARG A 36 19.50 -10.08 6.31
CA ARG A 36 19.90 -9.43 7.57
C ARG A 36 18.85 -8.49 8.14
N ALA A 37 17.96 -7.94 7.30
CA ALA A 37 16.90 -7.01 7.67
C ALA A 37 15.89 -7.70 8.60
N GLY A 38 15.77 -9.02 8.47
CA GLY A 38 15.15 -9.89 9.47
C GLY A 38 13.79 -9.37 9.90
N ILE A 39 13.68 -9.02 11.19
CA ILE A 39 12.44 -8.57 11.81
C ILE A 39 11.89 -7.27 11.21
N ARG A 40 12.72 -6.39 10.61
CA ARG A 40 12.27 -5.11 10.03
C ARG A 40 11.28 -5.30 8.87
N VAL A 41 11.43 -6.38 8.11
CA VAL A 41 10.56 -6.73 6.98
C VAL A 41 9.13 -7.05 7.46
N VAL A 42 8.98 -7.52 8.69
CA VAL A 42 7.67 -7.82 9.31
C VAL A 42 7.18 -6.65 10.16
N LEU A 43 8.08 -5.99 10.90
CA LEU A 43 7.74 -4.87 11.77
C LEU A 43 7.14 -3.69 10.99
N LEU A 44 7.73 -3.33 9.84
CA LEU A 44 7.27 -2.17 9.09
C LEU A 44 5.81 -2.33 8.59
N PRO A 45 5.43 -3.41 7.88
CA PRO A 45 4.03 -3.64 7.54
C PRO A 45 3.13 -3.70 8.78
N GLY A 46 3.57 -4.33 9.88
CA GLY A 46 2.80 -4.38 11.12
C GLY A 46 2.52 -2.99 11.70
N LEU A 47 3.53 -2.12 11.73
CA LEU A 47 3.37 -0.73 12.19
C LEU A 47 2.47 0.07 11.25
N VAL A 48 2.54 -0.16 9.93
CA VAL A 48 1.63 0.47 8.96
C VAL A 48 0.19 0.03 9.19
N VAL A 49 -0.05 -1.26 9.46
CA VAL A 49 -1.39 -1.78 9.80
C VAL A 49 -1.91 -1.09 11.06
N ILE A 50 -1.15 -1.14 12.16
CA ILE A 50 -1.56 -0.57 13.45
C ILE A 50 -1.83 0.93 13.32
N GLY A 51 -0.90 1.67 12.70
CA GLY A 51 -1.03 3.12 12.53
C GLY A 51 -2.20 3.50 11.62
N THR A 52 -2.42 2.74 10.54
CA THR A 52 -3.56 2.97 9.65
C THR A 52 -4.88 2.70 10.37
N LEU A 53 -5.03 1.56 11.04
CA LEU A 53 -6.28 1.21 11.71
C LEU A 53 -6.58 2.15 12.87
N ALA A 54 -5.57 2.54 13.66
CA ALA A 54 -5.74 3.53 14.72
C ALA A 54 -6.13 4.91 14.16
N GLY A 55 -5.47 5.37 13.09
CA GLY A 55 -5.81 6.62 12.42
C GLY A 55 -7.20 6.61 11.79
N SER A 56 -7.59 5.50 11.18
CA SER A 56 -8.93 5.30 10.65
C SER A 56 -9.97 5.34 11.76
N LEU A 57 -9.79 4.58 12.84
CA LEU A 57 -10.71 4.58 13.98
C LEU A 57 -10.91 6.01 14.56
N ALA A 58 -9.82 6.76 14.72
CA ALA A 58 -9.88 8.15 15.18
C ALA A 58 -10.64 9.04 14.19
N ALA A 59 -10.36 8.94 12.89
CA ALA A 59 -11.07 9.68 11.85
C ALA A 59 -12.56 9.31 11.77
N GLY A 60 -12.90 8.03 11.93
CA GLY A 60 -14.28 7.54 11.98
C GLY A 60 -15.04 8.10 13.17
N PHE A 61 -14.42 8.12 14.35
CA PHE A 61 -15.00 8.73 15.53
C PHE A 61 -15.30 10.22 15.33
N LEU A 62 -14.37 10.97 14.72
CA LEU A 62 -14.57 12.39 14.39
C LEU A 62 -15.66 12.61 13.33
N ALA A 63 -15.82 11.68 12.40
CA ALA A 63 -16.81 11.75 11.33
C ALA A 63 -18.19 11.18 11.72
N GLY A 64 -18.34 10.61 12.92
CA GLY A 64 -19.57 9.93 13.35
C GLY A 64 -19.85 8.62 12.61
N ILE A 65 -18.83 7.97 12.07
CA ILE A 65 -18.93 6.71 11.31
C ILE A 65 -18.73 5.54 12.27
N PRO A 66 -19.52 4.46 12.16
CA PRO A 66 -19.32 3.23 12.93
C PRO A 66 -17.88 2.71 12.86
N ALA A 67 -17.35 2.21 13.98
CA ALA A 67 -15.96 1.78 14.09
C ALA A 67 -15.61 0.69 13.07
N ASN A 68 -16.51 -0.26 12.83
CA ASN A 68 -16.33 -1.34 11.86
C ASN A 68 -16.22 -0.83 10.42
N GLU A 69 -17.08 0.10 10.00
CA GLU A 69 -17.01 0.73 8.68
C GLU A 69 -15.72 1.52 8.51
N SER A 70 -15.35 2.31 9.52
CA SER A 70 -14.13 3.12 9.48
C SER A 70 -12.86 2.27 9.42
N LEU A 71 -12.78 1.21 10.23
CA LEU A 71 -11.66 0.26 10.21
C LEU A 71 -11.58 -0.48 8.88
N ALA A 72 -12.71 -0.90 8.32
CA ALA A 72 -12.76 -1.59 7.03
C ALA A 72 -12.34 -0.67 5.87
N VAL A 73 -12.73 0.60 5.90
CA VAL A 73 -12.25 1.63 4.95
C VAL A 73 -10.72 1.78 5.04
N GLY A 74 -10.18 1.86 6.25
CA GLY A 74 -8.74 1.96 6.51
C GLY A 74 -7.94 0.74 6.05
N ALA A 75 -8.51 -0.45 6.21
CA ALA A 75 -7.90 -1.73 5.83
C ALA A 75 -7.74 -1.92 4.31
N GLY A 76 -8.15 -0.96 3.49
CA GLY A 76 -7.77 -0.90 2.08
C GLY A 76 -6.28 -0.60 1.86
N PHE A 77 -5.60 0.01 2.85
CA PHE A 77 -4.16 0.33 2.82
C PHE A 77 -3.65 1.02 1.54
N GLY A 78 -4.49 1.73 0.79
CA GLY A 78 -4.15 2.35 -0.50
C GLY A 78 -4.63 1.56 -1.73
N TRP A 79 -5.03 0.29 -1.60
CA TRP A 79 -5.60 -0.48 -2.71
C TRP A 79 -7.08 -0.15 -2.93
N TYR A 80 -7.33 1.05 -3.45
CA TYR A 80 -8.67 1.61 -3.64
C TYR A 80 -9.56 0.80 -4.59
N SER A 81 -8.98 0.21 -5.64
CA SER A 81 -9.73 -0.52 -6.69
C SER A 81 -10.33 -1.83 -6.18
N LEU A 82 -9.62 -2.55 -5.31
CA LEU A 82 -10.15 -3.76 -4.67
C LEU A 82 -11.04 -3.41 -3.47
N SER A 83 -10.55 -2.59 -2.53
CA SER A 83 -11.25 -2.33 -1.26
C SER A 83 -12.62 -1.66 -1.47
N GLY A 84 -12.71 -0.67 -2.37
CA GLY A 84 -13.97 0.01 -2.68
C GLY A 84 -15.00 -0.90 -3.37
N ALA A 85 -14.55 -1.72 -4.32
CA ALA A 85 -15.41 -2.69 -4.99
C ALA A 85 -15.89 -3.80 -4.03
N LEU A 86 -15.00 -4.27 -3.15
CA LEU A 86 -15.30 -5.30 -2.18
C LEU A 86 -16.36 -4.83 -1.18
N LEU A 87 -16.17 -3.66 -0.56
CA LEU A 87 -17.14 -3.10 0.40
C LEU A 87 -18.48 -2.76 -0.23
N SER A 88 -18.47 -2.25 -1.47
CA SER A 88 -19.70 -2.04 -2.25
C SER A 88 -20.51 -3.33 -2.44
N LYS A 89 -19.82 -4.46 -2.61
CA LYS A 89 -20.45 -5.76 -2.86
C LYS A 89 -20.92 -6.47 -1.59
N ILE A 90 -20.14 -6.42 -0.51
CA ILE A 90 -20.40 -7.22 0.71
C ILE A 90 -21.14 -6.44 1.81
N TYR A 91 -21.21 -5.11 1.70
CA TYR A 91 -21.81 -4.26 2.72
C TYR A 91 -22.76 -3.22 2.11
N ARG A 92 -22.23 -2.08 1.63
CA ARG A 92 -23.02 -0.99 1.07
C ARG A 92 -22.20 -0.16 0.08
N ALA A 93 -22.88 0.39 -0.93
CA ALA A 93 -22.25 1.17 -1.99
C ALA A 93 -21.66 2.51 -1.50
N ASP A 94 -22.27 3.15 -0.51
CA ASP A 94 -21.76 4.37 0.11
C ASP A 94 -20.45 4.13 0.89
N THR A 95 -20.38 3.09 1.71
CA THR A 95 -19.14 2.70 2.40
C THR A 95 -18.05 2.30 1.41
N GLY A 96 -18.40 1.63 0.31
CA GLY A 96 -17.47 1.31 -0.76
C GLY A 96 -16.94 2.54 -1.52
N ALA A 97 -17.80 3.53 -1.78
CA ALA A 97 -17.37 4.81 -2.35
C ALA A 97 -16.44 5.58 -1.41
N LEU A 98 -16.75 5.60 -0.11
CA LEU A 98 -15.88 6.16 0.92
C LEU A 98 -14.52 5.45 0.96
N ALA A 99 -14.50 4.12 0.91
CA ALA A 99 -13.27 3.33 0.87
C ALA A 99 -12.42 3.65 -0.37
N PHE A 100 -13.05 3.76 -1.54
CA PHE A 100 -12.37 4.16 -2.76
C PHE A 100 -11.73 5.54 -2.60
N LEU A 101 -12.52 6.55 -2.21
CA LEU A 101 -12.05 7.93 -2.07
C LEU A 101 -10.96 8.09 -1.01
N ALA A 102 -11.13 7.44 0.16
CA ALA A 102 -10.15 7.49 1.24
C ALA A 102 -8.80 6.90 0.83
N ASN A 103 -8.82 5.77 0.11
CA ASN A 103 -7.58 5.10 -0.32
C ASN A 103 -6.94 5.81 -1.52
N VAL A 104 -7.71 6.41 -2.44
CA VAL A 104 -7.18 7.33 -3.47
C VAL A 104 -6.53 8.55 -2.81
N ALA A 105 -7.22 9.18 -1.85
CA ALA A 105 -6.68 10.33 -1.13
C ALA A 105 -5.40 9.99 -0.36
N ARG A 106 -5.32 8.79 0.23
CA ARG A 106 -4.11 8.29 0.87
C ARG A 106 -2.95 8.20 -0.12
N GLU A 107 -3.17 7.63 -1.31
CA GLU A 107 -2.12 7.49 -2.31
C GLU A 107 -1.63 8.85 -2.82
N LEU A 108 -2.54 9.76 -3.16
CA LEU A 108 -2.19 11.12 -3.57
C LEU A 108 -1.45 11.86 -2.45
N GLY A 109 -1.91 11.71 -1.20
CA GLY A 109 -1.24 12.22 -0.02
C GLY A 109 0.15 11.62 0.15
N ALA A 110 0.33 10.32 -0.09
CA ALA A 110 1.63 9.65 -0.01
C ALA A 110 2.62 10.24 -1.01
N VAL A 111 2.21 10.48 -2.27
CA VAL A 111 3.06 11.10 -3.29
C VAL A 111 3.58 12.47 -2.85
N VAL A 112 2.75 13.25 -2.12
CA VAL A 112 3.14 14.56 -1.58
C VAL A 112 3.98 14.45 -0.30
N LEU A 113 3.62 13.54 0.61
CA LEU A 113 4.24 13.40 1.92
C LEU A 113 5.60 12.71 1.86
N MET A 114 5.79 11.74 0.97
CA MET A 114 7.03 10.96 0.86
C MET A 114 8.27 11.85 0.64
N PRO A 115 8.28 12.81 -0.31
CA PRO A 115 9.40 13.75 -0.47
C PRO A 115 9.67 14.62 0.76
N LEU A 116 8.63 14.97 1.52
CA LEU A 116 8.77 15.77 2.74
C LEU A 116 9.39 14.94 3.87
N ILE A 117 8.92 13.70 4.04
CA ILE A 117 9.44 12.75 5.04
C ILE A 117 10.88 12.38 4.73
N ALA A 118 11.25 12.26 3.45
CA ALA A 118 12.62 11.97 3.05
C ALA A 118 13.63 13.03 3.54
N ARG A 119 13.20 14.30 3.69
CA ARG A 119 14.04 15.38 4.23
C ARG A 119 14.35 15.21 5.72
N CYS A 120 13.55 14.43 6.46
CA CYS A 120 13.78 14.15 7.88
C CYS A 120 14.87 13.10 8.12
N GLY A 121 15.45 12.50 7.08
CA GLY A 121 16.59 11.58 7.17
C GLY A 121 16.25 10.12 7.55
N LEU A 122 14.98 9.81 7.86
CA LEU A 122 14.53 8.46 8.20
C LEU A 122 14.03 7.73 6.94
N LYS A 123 14.91 6.98 6.28
CA LYS A 123 14.59 6.35 4.99
C LYS A 123 13.43 5.34 5.06
N ALA A 124 13.40 4.50 6.09
CA ALA A 124 12.34 3.49 6.24
C ALA A 124 10.94 4.11 6.43
N THR A 125 10.84 5.32 7.00
CA THR A 125 9.53 5.97 7.21
C THR A 125 8.92 6.51 5.92
N VAL A 126 9.72 6.68 4.86
CA VAL A 126 9.23 7.07 3.52
C VAL A 126 8.29 6.00 2.96
N VAL A 127 8.42 4.74 3.37
CA VAL A 127 7.56 3.64 2.90
C VAL A 127 6.15 3.74 3.49
N ALA A 128 6.01 4.16 4.75
CA ALA A 128 4.75 4.02 5.50
C ALA A 128 3.52 4.69 4.87
N PRO A 129 3.60 5.93 4.32
CA PRO A 129 2.45 6.60 3.71
C PRO A 129 1.85 5.82 2.53
N GLY A 130 2.68 5.15 1.73
CA GLY A 130 2.25 4.46 0.51
C GLY A 130 1.40 3.23 0.77
N GLY A 131 1.56 2.56 1.91
CA GLY A 131 0.78 1.35 2.21
C GLY A 131 0.99 0.25 1.16
N ALA A 132 -0.09 -0.32 0.63
CA ALA A 132 -0.06 -1.38 -0.38
C ALA A 132 0.61 -0.92 -1.69
N THR A 133 0.54 0.37 -2.01
CA THR A 133 1.03 0.92 -3.29
C THR A 133 2.56 1.02 -3.35
N THR A 134 3.26 0.68 -2.26
CA THR A 134 4.73 0.64 -2.21
C THR A 134 5.31 -0.51 -3.00
N MET A 135 4.48 -1.44 -3.48
CA MET A 135 4.86 -2.49 -4.42
C MET A 135 4.85 -2.01 -5.88
N ASP A 136 4.04 -1.00 -6.22
CA ASP A 136 3.81 -0.56 -7.60
C ASP A 136 3.91 0.97 -7.78
N THR A 137 2.85 1.75 -7.55
CA THR A 137 2.77 3.15 -7.98
C THR A 137 3.73 4.06 -7.22
N THR A 138 4.01 3.77 -5.95
CA THR A 138 4.95 4.55 -5.13
C THR A 138 6.34 3.94 -5.07
N LEU A 139 6.57 2.75 -5.62
CA LEU A 139 7.89 2.10 -5.65
C LEU A 139 8.96 2.95 -6.38
N PRO A 140 8.69 3.51 -7.59
CA PRO A 140 9.66 4.38 -8.26
C PRO A 140 10.00 5.64 -7.45
N LEU A 141 9.04 6.14 -6.67
CA LEU A 141 9.23 7.31 -5.82
C LEU A 141 10.16 6.97 -4.64
N ILE A 142 9.97 5.81 -4.00
CA ILE A 142 10.87 5.32 -2.95
C ILE A 142 12.30 5.18 -3.49
N LEU A 143 12.48 4.57 -4.67
CA LEU A 143 13.79 4.44 -5.32
C LEU A 143 14.46 5.79 -5.57
N ARG A 144 13.71 6.81 -5.98
CA ARG A 144 14.23 8.16 -6.23
C ARG A 144 14.58 8.93 -4.96
N LEU A 145 13.85 8.70 -3.87
CA LEU A 145 14.01 9.45 -2.61
C LEU A 145 14.97 8.79 -1.62
N THR A 146 15.24 7.49 -1.76
CA THR A 146 15.98 6.71 -0.76
C THR A 146 17.10 5.87 -1.39
N ASP A 147 17.01 4.55 -1.32
CA ASP A 147 17.99 3.59 -1.85
C ASP A 147 17.31 2.26 -2.20
N HIS A 148 18.05 1.38 -2.89
CA HIS A 148 17.55 0.06 -3.30
C HIS A 148 17.16 -0.85 -2.13
N GLU A 149 17.79 -0.71 -0.96
CA GLU A 149 17.46 -1.53 0.22
C GLU A 149 16.08 -1.15 0.77
N THR A 150 15.83 0.16 0.87
CA THR A 150 14.54 0.72 1.27
C THR A 150 13.44 0.41 0.25
N ALA A 151 13.78 0.40 -1.05
CA ALA A 151 12.83 -0.01 -2.09
C ALA A 151 12.42 -1.49 -1.96
N VAL A 152 13.34 -2.40 -1.64
CA VAL A 152 12.98 -3.81 -1.36
C VAL A 152 12.13 -3.93 -0.09
N LEU A 153 12.39 -3.12 0.93
CA LEU A 153 11.52 -3.04 2.10
C LEU A 153 10.12 -2.54 1.73
N GLY A 154 10.03 -1.55 0.84
CA GLY A 154 8.77 -1.05 0.27
C GLY A 154 8.01 -2.09 -0.53
N LEU A 155 8.72 -2.85 -1.37
CA LEU A 155 8.13 -3.96 -2.11
C LEU A 155 7.53 -5.02 -1.15
N ALA A 156 8.29 -5.43 -0.13
CA ALA A 156 7.82 -6.39 0.87
C ALA A 156 6.60 -5.86 1.64
N ASN A 157 6.63 -4.58 2.06
CA ASN A 157 5.50 -3.93 2.70
C ASN A 157 4.24 -3.96 1.83
N GLY A 158 4.37 -3.59 0.55
CA GLY A 158 3.25 -3.54 -0.37
C GLY A 158 2.64 -4.94 -0.58
N ILE A 159 3.47 -5.96 -0.76
CA ILE A 159 3.02 -7.37 -0.89
C ILE A 159 2.24 -7.81 0.36
N VAL A 160 2.80 -7.59 1.55
CA VAL A 160 2.15 -8.00 2.81
C VAL A 160 0.80 -7.31 2.98
N LEU A 161 0.73 -6.00 2.79
CA LEU A 161 -0.52 -5.25 2.93
C LEU A 161 -1.55 -5.67 1.87
N THR A 162 -1.13 -5.91 0.63
CA THR A 162 -1.99 -6.41 -0.47
C THR A 162 -2.65 -7.74 -0.11
N ILE A 163 -1.92 -8.67 0.50
CA ILE A 163 -2.47 -9.95 0.99
C ILE A 163 -3.47 -9.72 2.14
N LEU A 164 -3.21 -8.73 3.00
CA LEU A 164 -4.07 -8.42 4.13
C LEU A 164 -5.39 -7.73 3.74
N VAL A 165 -5.46 -6.96 2.66
CA VAL A 165 -6.70 -6.27 2.22
C VAL A 165 -7.91 -7.22 2.12
N PRO A 166 -7.88 -8.30 1.31
CA PRO A 166 -9.05 -9.19 1.16
C PRO A 166 -9.36 -10.01 2.43
N LEU A 167 -8.46 -10.04 3.41
CA LEU A 167 -8.68 -10.72 4.70
C LEU A 167 -9.27 -9.76 5.73
N LEU A 168 -8.63 -8.60 5.95
CA LEU A 168 -9.01 -7.64 6.98
C LEU A 168 -10.28 -6.89 6.63
N VAL A 169 -10.51 -6.53 5.37
CA VAL A 169 -11.71 -5.76 4.98
C VAL A 169 -13.01 -6.52 5.34
N PRO A 170 -13.20 -7.80 4.95
CA PRO A 170 -14.39 -8.56 5.34
C PRO A 170 -14.49 -8.86 6.83
N ILE A 171 -13.34 -9.12 7.50
CA ILE A 171 -13.32 -9.40 8.94
C ILE A 171 -13.78 -8.17 9.72
N LEU A 172 -13.21 -7.00 9.42
CA LEU A 172 -13.46 -5.76 10.17
C LEU A 172 -14.88 -5.24 9.95
N ILE A 173 -15.41 -5.32 8.73
CA ILE A 173 -16.80 -4.93 8.48
C ILE A 173 -17.81 -5.90 9.13
N GLY A 174 -17.39 -7.15 9.35
CA GLY A 174 -18.18 -8.19 10.02
C GLY A 174 -18.24 -8.04 11.55
N LEU A 175 -17.38 -7.22 12.15
CA LEU A 175 -17.47 -6.85 13.56
C LEU A 175 -18.72 -5.97 13.72
N ARG A 176 -19.78 -6.51 14.31
CA ARG A 176 -21.02 -5.79 14.64
C ARG A 176 -21.08 -5.53 16.14
#